data_AF-A0A7Z7LCL1-F1
#
_entry.id   AF-A0A7Z7LCL1-F1
#
_cell.length_a   1.000
_cell.length_b   1.000
_cell.length_c   1.000
_cell.angle_alpha   90.00
_cell.angle_beta   90.00
_cell.angle_gamma   90.00
#
_symmetry.space_group_name_H-M   'P 1'
#
loop_
_entity.id
_entity.type
_entity.pdbx_description
1 polymer ?
#
loop_
_entity_poly.entity_id
_entity_poly.type
_entity_poly.pdbx_seq_one_letter_code
_entity_poly.pdbx_strand_id
1 'polypeptide(L)' 'MYLRGRKLRILIVIDNFSRLVVGTLVDFFIPASRVLPVIEKSIALYSRPRIFRTDNAPSS' A
#
# COMPACT_ATOMS: atom_id res chain seq x y z
N MET A 1 -5.51 8.64 12.26
CA MET A 1 -5.72 10.05 11.86
C MET A 1 -7.15 10.23 11.39
N TYR A 2 -7.80 11.33 11.77
CA TYR A 2 -9.15 11.68 11.30
C TYR A 2 -9.09 12.98 10.50
N LEU A 3 -9.86 13.06 9.43
CA LEU A 3 -10.06 14.27 8.64
C LEU A 3 -11.56 14.49 8.49
N ARG A 4 -12.06 15.64 8.97
CA ARG A 4 -13.50 15.97 8.97
C ARG A 4 -14.37 14.86 9.58
N GLY A 5 -13.95 14.31 10.73
CA GLY A 5 -14.68 13.27 11.45
C GLY A 5 -14.61 11.87 10.84
N ARG A 6 -13.94 11.68 9.69
CA ARG A 6 -13.77 10.35 9.07
C ARG A 6 -12.36 9.81 9.29
N LYS A 7 -12.24 8.51 9.60
CA LYS A 7 -10.95 7.85 9.83
C LYS A 7 -10.23 7.67 8.50
N LEU A 8 -9.02 8.20 8.39
CA LEU A 8 -8.13 7.92 7.26
C LEU A 8 -7.51 6.53 7.41
N ARG A 9 -7.38 5.83 6.28
CA ARG A 9 -6.64 4.59 6.11
C ARG A 9 -5.38 4.88 5.31
N ILE A 10 -4.33 4.13 5.60
CA ILE A 10 -3.04 4.27 4.94
C ILE A 10 -2.58 2.87 4.53
N LEU A 11 -2.26 2.70 3.25
CA LEU A 11 -1.48 1.59 2.74
C LEU A 11 -0.04 2.06 2.59
N ILE A 12 0.91 1.28 3.09
CA ILE A 12 2.34 1.51 2.91
C ILE A 12 2.92 0.25 2.28
N VAL A 13 3.66 0.40 1.18
CA VAL A 13 4.44 -0.67 0.56
C VAL A 13 5.90 -0.41 0.88
N ILE A 14 6.54 -1.36 1.54
CA ILE A 14 7.91 -1.25 2.01
C ILE A 14 8.74 -2.35 1.35
N ASP A 15 9.88 -1.98 0.79
CA ASP A 15 10.89 -2.97 0.42
C ASP A 15 11.56 -3.52 1.69
N ASN A 16 11.48 -4.83 1.90
CA ASN A 16 11.90 -5.44 3.15
C ASN A 16 13.42 -5.39 3.37
N PHE A 17 14.22 -5.36 2.29
CA PHE A 17 15.68 -5.34 2.38
C PHE A 17 16.20 -3.93 2.68
N SER A 18 15.87 -2.96 1.84
CA SER A 18 16.34 -1.57 1.94
C SER A 18 15.57 -0.74 2.98
N ARG A 19 14.42 -1.23 3.45
CA ARG A 19 13.47 -0.51 4.30
C ARG A 19 12.89 0.76 3.66
N LEU A 20 13.02 0.90 2.33
CA LEU A 20 12.44 2.02 1.60
C LEU A 20 10.93 1.88 1.49
N VAL A 21 10.22 2.99 1.71
CA VAL A 21 8.80 3.11 1.34
C VAL A 21 8.73 3.33 -0.16
N VAL A 22 8.31 2.30 -0.89
CA VAL A 22 8.25 2.30 -2.36
C VAL A 22 6.87 2.69 -2.90
N GLY A 23 5.85 2.70 -2.02
CA GLY A 23 4.49 3.10 -2.36
C GLY A 23 3.69 3.51 -1.13
N THR A 24 2.76 4.45 -1.32
CA THR A 24 1.83 4.89 -0.26
C THR A 24 0.49 5.26 -0.88
N LEU A 25 -0.58 4.96 -0.17
CA LEU A 25 -1.93 5.43 -0.50
C LEU A 25 -2.63 5.85 0.79
N VAL A 26 -3.15 7.09 0.80
CA VAL A 26 -3.94 7.64 1.90
C VAL A 26 -5.34 7.90 1.37
N ASP A 27 -6.34 7.25 1.95
CA ASP A 27 -7.74 7.38 1.54
C ASP A 27 -8.66 7.04 2.73
N PHE A 28 -9.94 7.41 2.67
CA PHE A 28 -10.92 6.97 3.67
C PHE A 28 -11.30 5.50 3.50
N PHE A 29 -11.20 4.96 2.29
CA PHE A 29 -11.44 3.56 1.96
C PHE A 29 -10.41 3.06 0.95
N ILE A 30 -9.85 1.86 1.16
CA ILE A 30 -8.78 1.29 0.33
C ILE A 30 -9.24 -0.08 -0.21
N PRO A 31 -10.03 -0.12 -1.29
CA PRO A 31 -10.38 -1.35 -1.97
C PRO A 31 -9.21 -1.85 -2.85
N ALA A 32 -9.26 -3.11 -3.26
CA ALA A 32 -8.24 -3.72 -4.13
C ALA A 32 -7.97 -2.92 -5.41
N SER A 33 -9.02 -2.32 -6.01
CA SER A 33 -8.90 -1.46 -7.21
C SER A 33 -8.04 -0.21 -6.99
N ARG A 34 -7.88 0.24 -5.74
CA ARG A 34 -6.99 1.37 -5.38
C ARG A 34 -5.60 0.88 -4.97
N VAL A 35 -5.48 -0.36 -4.47
CA VAL A 35 -4.21 -1.00 -4.11
C VAL A 35 -3.39 -1.36 -5.35
N LEU A 36 -4.04 -1.95 -6.37
CA LEU A 36 -3.36 -2.52 -7.53
C LEU A 36 -2.47 -1.49 -8.27
N PRO A 37 -2.93 -0.27 -8.60
CA PRO A 37 -2.09 0.70 -9.31
C PRO A 37 -0.86 1.16 -8.50
N VAL A 38 -0.97 1.17 -7.16
CA VAL A 38 0.14 1.53 -6.27
C VAL A 38 1.23 0.45 -6.33
N ILE A 39 0.84 -0.82 -6.32
CA ILE A 39 1.77 -1.95 -6.43
C ILE A 39 2.40 -1.98 -7.82
N GLU A 40 1.62 -1.84 -8.90
CA GLU A 40 2.13 -1.81 -10.27
C GLU A 40 3.16 -0.71 -10.49
N LYS A 41 2.87 0.50 -10.00
CA LYS A 41 3.81 1.63 -10.06
C LYS A 41 5.08 1.36 -9.25
N SER A 42 4.95 0.72 -8.07
CA SER A 42 6.10 0.34 -7.25
C SER A 42 6.99 -0.67 -7.99
N ILE A 43 6.40 -1.68 -8.62
CA ILE A 43 7.13 -2.67 -9.43
C ILE A 43 7.83 -2.01 -10.62
N ALA A 44 7.15 -1.10 -11.31
CA ALA A 44 7.72 -0.40 -12.46
C ALA A 44 8.95 0.44 -12.10
N LEU A 45 8.95 1.06 -10.92
CA LEU A 45 10.03 1.94 -10.46
C LEU A 45 11.17 1.20 -9.73
N TYR A 46 10.85 0.14 -8.98
CA TYR A 46 11.78 -0.53 -8.07
C TYR A 46 12.03 -2.01 -8.41
N SER A 47 11.57 -2.45 -9.59
CA SER A 47 11.60 -3.84 -10.05
C SER A 47 10.64 -4.78 -9.32
N ARG A 48 10.41 -5.95 -9.91
CA ARG A 48 9.45 -6.95 -9.41
C ARG A 48 9.99 -7.68 -8.17
N PRO A 49 9.26 -7.68 -7.04
CA PRO A 49 9.65 -8.46 -5.87
C PRO A 49 9.41 -9.95 -6.13
N ARG A 50 10.15 -10.82 -5.41
CA ARG A 50 9.93 -12.26 -5.46
C ARG A 50 8.71 -12.70 -4.65
N ILE A 51 8.41 -11.99 -3.55
CA ILE A 51 7.38 -12.36 -2.57
C ILE A 51 6.66 -11.08 -2.12
N PHE A 52 5.33 -11.16 -2.02
CA PHE A 52 4.53 -10.17 -1.32
C PHE A 52 4.17 -10.69 0.08
N ARG A 53 4.33 -9.85 1.09
CA ARG A 53 3.88 -10.11 2.46
C ARG A 53 2.94 -8.98 2.87
N THR A 54 1.80 -9.34 3.44
CA THR A 54 0.82 -8.40 3.95
C THR A 54 0.63 -8.62 5.45
N ASP A 55 0.67 -7.54 6.22
CA ASP A 55 0.43 -7.62 7.66
C ASP A 55 -1.06 -7.65 8.00
N ASN A 56 -1.91 -7.22 7.06
CA ASN A 56 -3.35 -7.27 7.16
C ASN A 56 -3.88 -8.32 6.19
N ALA A 57 -4.59 -9.33 6.72
CA ALA A 57 -5.40 -10.21 5.89
C ALA A 57 -6.43 -9.37 5.11
N PRO A 58 -6.84 -9.79 3.89
CA PRO A 58 -7.87 -9.07 3.15
C PRO A 58 -9.12 -8.95 4.02
N SER A 59 -9.49 -7.72 4.37
CA SER A 59 -10.79 -7.46 4.98
C SER A 59 -11.82 -7.62 3.86
N SER A 60 -12.44 -8.80 3.84
CA SER A 60 -13.63 -9.17 3.04
C SER A 60 -14.67 -8.06 3.03
#